data_AF-A0A352Y301-F1
#
_entry.id   AF-A0A352Y301-F1
#
_cell.length_a   1.000
_cell.length_b   1.000
_cell.length_c   1.000
_cell.angle_alpha   90.00
_cell.angle_beta   90.00
_cell.angle_gamma   90.00
#
_symmetry.space_group_name_H-M   'P 1'
#
loop_
_entity.id
_entity.type
_entity.pdbx_description
1 polymer ?
#
loop_
_entity_poly.entity_id
_entity_poly.type
_entity_poly.pdbx_seq_one_letter_code
_entity_poly.pdbx_strand_id
1 'polypeptide(L)' 'MEQEQLSSAYLVIQQGPQAGKRVEIWKDCTTIGRSSECDIFLEDIAVHRKQARIVYTHAGYALRDDQGSGD' A
#
# COMPACT_ATOMS: atom_id res chain seq x y z
N MET A 1 -14.15 13.35 23.92
CA MET A 1 -13.75 11.99 23.54
C MET A 1 -12.88 12.12 22.31
N GLU A 2 -11.59 12.41 22.51
CA GLU A 2 -10.58 12.18 21.48
C GLU A 2 -10.57 10.68 21.23
N GLN A 3 -10.98 10.27 20.04
CA GLN A 3 -10.81 8.89 19.63
C GLN A 3 -9.31 8.64 19.59
N GLU A 4 -8.84 7.86 20.54
CA GLU A 4 -7.49 7.34 20.57
C GLU A 4 -7.28 6.61 19.24
N GLN A 5 -6.53 7.24 18.34
CA GLN A 5 -6.27 6.69 17.02
C GLN A 5 -5.33 5.49 17.22
N LEU A 6 -5.95 4.34 17.52
CA LEU A 6 -5.34 3.04 17.68
C LEU A 6 -4.40 2.81 16.49
N SER A 7 -3.10 2.87 16.78
CA SER A 7 -1.96 2.58 15.90
C SER A 7 -2.33 2.40 14.42
N SER A 8 -2.36 3.50 13.67
CA SER A 8 -2.38 3.46 12.21
C SER A 8 -1.12 2.71 11.74
N ALA A 9 -1.29 1.61 11.02
CA ALA A 9 -0.14 0.93 10.43
C ALA A 9 0.41 1.83 9.33
N TYR A 10 1.72 1.80 9.08
CA TYR A 10 2.31 2.57 8.00
C TYR A 10 3.38 1.77 7.28
N LEU A 11 3.58 2.12 6.02
CA LEU A 11 4.74 1.69 5.24
C LEU A 11 5.76 2.81 5.19
N VAL A 12 7.03 2.43 5.17
CA VAL A 12 8.15 3.33 4.89
C VAL A 12 8.83 2.86 3.62
N ILE A 13 8.98 3.76 2.66
CA ILE A 13 9.78 3.48 1.48
C ILE A 13 11.25 3.43 1.91
N GLN A 14 11.87 2.26 1.80
CA GLN A 14 13.26 2.07 2.24
C GLN A 14 14.28 2.52 1.18
N GLN A 15 13.93 2.42 -0.11
CA GLN A 15 14.84 2.65 -1.24
C GLN A 15 14.11 3.33 -2.41
N GLY A 16 14.89 4.00 -3.26
CA GLY A 16 14.39 4.73 -4.44
C GLY A 16 14.19 6.23 -4.20
N PRO A 17 13.66 6.97 -5.19
CA PRO A 17 13.55 8.43 -5.15
C PRO A 17 12.68 8.97 -4.00
N GLN A 18 11.78 8.15 -3.46
CA GLN A 18 10.88 8.50 -2.35
C GLN A 18 11.30 7.88 -1.01
N ALA A 19 12.55 7.44 -0.86
CA ALA A 19 13.04 6.85 0.40
C ALA A 19 12.77 7.75 1.61
N GLY A 20 12.32 7.16 2.72
CA GLY A 20 11.92 7.85 3.94
C GLY A 20 10.45 8.31 3.97
N LYS A 21 9.75 8.32 2.82
CA LYS A 21 8.32 8.64 2.78
C LYS A 21 7.51 7.60 3.55
N ARG A 22 6.59 8.10 4.39
CA ARG A 22 5.64 7.29 5.14
C ARG A 22 4.28 7.29 4.44
N VAL A 23 3.65 6.13 4.39
CA VAL A 23 2.30 5.94 3.83
C VAL A 23 1.44 5.26 4.88
N GLU A 24 0.45 5.98 5.38
CA GLU A 24 -0.51 5.49 6.37
C GLU A 24 -1.48 4.47 5.75
N ILE A 25 -1.74 3.40 6.49
CA ILE A 25 -2.68 2.34 6.14
C ILE A 25 -3.81 2.32 7.17
N TRP A 26 -5.00 2.60 6.68
CA TRP A 26 -6.21 2.69 7.49
C TRP A 26 -7.44 2.04 6.81
N LYS A 27 -7.32 1.61 5.55
CA LYS A 27 -8.42 1.00 4.79
C LYS A 27 -8.42 -0.51 4.97
N ASP A 28 -9.61 -1.12 4.84
CA ASP A 28 -9.75 -2.58 4.81
C ASP A 28 -9.01 -3.22 3.62
N CYS A 29 -8.91 -2.48 2.51
CA CYS A 29 -8.12 -2.85 1.35
C CYS A 29 -7.36 -1.62 0.82
N THR A 30 -6.04 -1.72 0.72
CA THR A 30 -5.15 -0.70 0.18
C THR A 30 -4.43 -1.25 -1.03
N THR A 31 -4.68 -0.68 -2.20
CA THR A 31 -4.10 -1.10 -3.49
C THR A 31 -2.73 -0.45 -3.74
N ILE A 32 -1.82 -1.19 -4.38
CA ILE A 32 -0.44 -0.78 -4.65
C ILE A 32 -0.13 -1.04 -6.13
N GLY A 33 0.41 -0.04 -6.83
CA GLY A 33 0.82 -0.19 -8.23
C GLY A 33 1.20 1.13 -8.91
N ARG A 34 1.60 1.05 -10.19
CA ARG A 34 1.91 2.25 -11.02
C ARG A 34 0.69 2.90 -11.65
N SER A 35 -0.53 2.40 -11.40
CA SER A 35 -1.74 3.09 -11.83
C SER A 35 -2.04 4.22 -10.85
N SER A 36 -2.36 5.41 -11.34
CA SER A 36 -2.83 6.54 -10.51
C SER A 36 -4.16 6.24 -9.79
N GLU A 37 -4.83 5.15 -10.14
CA GLU A 37 -6.02 4.65 -9.45
C GLU A 37 -5.69 3.84 -8.18
N CYS A 38 -4.43 3.47 -7.96
CA CYS A 38 -4.01 2.77 -6.73
C CYS A 38 -3.90 3.73 -5.55
N ASP A 39 -4.25 3.24 -4.36
CA ASP A 39 -4.12 4.00 -3.11
C ASP A 39 -2.65 4.36 -2.82
N ILE A 40 -1.74 3.43 -3.08
CA ILE A 40 -0.29 3.62 -3.03
C ILE A 40 0.22 3.59 -4.46
N PHE A 41 0.38 4.78 -5.02
CA PHE A 41 0.94 5.00 -6.34
C PHE A 41 2.47 4.97 -6.31
N LEU A 42 3.06 4.11 -7.14
CA LEU A 42 4.50 3.97 -7.31
C LEU A 42 4.91 4.42 -8.72
N GLU A 43 5.70 5.48 -8.80
CA GLU A 43 6.24 6.02 -10.06
C GLU A 43 7.44 5.21 -10.56
N ASP A 44 7.23 3.91 -10.78
CA ASP A 44 8.26 2.98 -11.26
C ASP A 44 7.72 2.14 -12.42
N ILE A 45 8.41 2.18 -13.56
CA ILE A 45 8.01 1.47 -14.77
C ILE A 45 8.11 -0.06 -14.61
N ALA A 46 8.92 -0.55 -13.67
CA ALA A 46 9.08 -1.96 -13.37
C ALA A 46 7.91 -2.56 -12.57
N VAL A 47 7.01 -1.71 -12.04
CA VAL A 47 5.85 -2.13 -11.25
C VAL A 47 4.63 -2.29 -12.17
N HIS A 48 3.82 -3.34 -11.97
CA HIS A 48 2.57 -3.51 -12.72
C HIS A 48 1.53 -2.42 -12.36
N ARG A 49 0.57 -2.11 -13.26
CA ARG A 49 -0.48 -1.10 -12.95
C ARG A 49 -1.22 -1.43 -11.67
N LYS A 50 -1.49 -2.71 -11.43
CA LYS A 50 -2.01 -3.27 -10.19
C LYS A 50 -1.06 -4.39 -9.76
N GLN A 51 -0.21 -4.10 -8.79
CA GLN A 51 0.85 -5.02 -8.36
C GLN A 51 0.38 -5.88 -7.19
N ALA A 52 -0.16 -5.22 -6.17
CA ALA A 52 -0.46 -5.86 -4.90
C ALA A 52 -1.55 -5.09 -4.16
N ARG A 53 -2.03 -5.69 -3.08
CA ARG A 53 -2.91 -5.05 -2.12
C ARG A 53 -2.61 -5.51 -0.71
N ILE A 54 -2.79 -4.60 0.23
CA ILE A 54 -2.79 -4.90 1.66
C ILE A 54 -4.24 -5.01 2.10
N VAL A 55 -4.57 -6.12 2.75
CA VAL A 55 -5.92 -6.42 3.23
C VAL A 55 -5.88 -6.47 4.75
N TYR A 56 -6.74 -5.72 5.42
CA TYR A 56 -6.96 -5.84 6.84
C TYR A 56 -7.82 -7.08 7.12
N THR A 57 -7.35 -7.91 8.04
CA THR A 57 -7.99 -9.18 8.42
C THR A 57 -8.11 -9.25 9.93
N HIS A 58 -8.86 -10.24 10.44
CA HIS A 58 -8.94 -10.50 11.88
C HIS A 58 -7.57 -10.83 12.51
N ALA A 59 -6.57 -11.21 11.71
CA ALA A 59 -5.20 -11.51 12.14
C ALA A 59 -4.22 -10.35 11.92
N GLY A 60 -4.71 -9.17 11.53
CA GLY A 60 -3.91 -8.01 11.15
C GLY A 60 -3.82 -7.81 9.64
N TYR A 61 -2.77 -7.16 9.17
CA TYR A 61 -2.59 -6.82 7.75
C TYR A 61 -1.92 -7.95 6.97
N ALA A 62 -2.47 -8.29 5.81
CA ALA A 62 -1.90 -9.26 4.88
C ALA A 62 -1.58 -8.60 3.53
N LEU A 63 -0.34 -8.76 3.05
CA LEU A 63 0.03 -8.37 1.69
C LEU A 63 -0.35 -9.51 0.73
N ARG A 64 -1.05 -9.17 -0.35
CA ARG A 64 -1.42 -10.10 -1.42
C ARG A 64 -0.93 -9.56 -2.75
N ASP A 65 -0.25 -10.41 -3.49
CA ASP A 65 0.06 -10.17 -4.90
C ASP A 65 -1.25 -10.20 -5.71
N ASP A 66 -1.43 -9.22 -6.60
CA ASP A 66 -2.57 -9.17 -7.53
C ASP A 66 -2.26 -9.93 -8.84
N GLN A 67 -1.17 -10.71 -8.84
CA GLN A 67 -0.69 -11.53 -9.96
C GLN A 67 -0.39 -10.69 -11.20
N GLY A 68 0.12 -9.47 -10.99
CA GLY A 68 0.53 -8.52 -12.02
C GLY A 68 -0.34 -8.65 -13.26
N SER A 69 -1.66 -8.42 -13.15
CA SER A 69 -2.63 -8.69 -14.21
C SER A 69 -2.11 -8.09 -15.51
N GLY A 70 -1.60 -8.95 -16.40
CA GLY A 70 -0.56 -8.61 -17.37
C GLY A 70 -0.84 -7.34 -18.16
N ASP A 71 0.01 -6.34 -17.94
CA ASP A 71 0.26 -5.26 -18.89
C ASP A 71 1.56 -5.54 -19.64
#